data_AF-Q4JBN6-F1
#
_entry.id   AF-Q4JBN6-F1
#
_cell.length_a   1.000
_cell.length_b   1.000
_cell.length_c   1.000
_cell.angle_alpha   90.00
_cell.angle_beta   90.00
_cell.angle_gamma   90.00
#
_symmetry.space_group_name_H-M   'P 1'
#
loop_
_entity.id
_entity.type
_entity.pdbx_description
1 polymer ?
#
loop_
_entity_poly.entity_id
_entity_poly.type
_entity_poly.pdbx_seq_one_letter_code
_entity_poly.pdbx_strand_id
1 'polypeptide(L)'
;MEENRKRKRIILHYPDDTPAGYIEFDGRVSKIYNEKGEFIFQVEGSFPPIPRKVNYDWIDKILEKGLPDARKRFILYVASRYLVNVKGLSEEDVVKILVDFYGRHGGSKVYESWIRSVVRGVKSKNLKPWSLKKIESNDKEMYELILKVLNS
;
A
#
# COMPACT_ATOMS: atom_id res chain seq x y z
N MET A 1 -29.55 21.74 -24.17
CA MET A 1 -29.01 20.38 -24.32
C MET A 1 -28.49 19.97 -22.95
N GLU A 2 -29.33 19.33 -22.15
CA GLU A 2 -29.08 19.06 -20.74
C GLU A 2 -28.39 17.71 -20.64
N GLU A 3 -27.08 17.76 -20.40
CA GLU A 3 -26.19 16.61 -20.41
C GLU A 3 -26.62 15.66 -19.28
N ASN A 4 -27.06 14.47 -19.67
CA ASN A 4 -27.60 13.43 -18.81
C ASN A 4 -26.47 12.86 -17.93
N ARG A 5 -26.04 13.61 -16.91
CA ARG A 5 -25.06 13.18 -15.91
C ARG A 5 -25.66 12.00 -15.15
N LYS A 6 -25.22 10.79 -15.49
CA LYS A 6 -25.60 9.54 -14.82
C LYS A 6 -25.44 9.67 -13.31
N ARG A 7 -26.53 9.97 -12.61
CA ARG A 7 -26.59 9.96 -11.14
C ARG A 7 -26.38 8.52 -10.70
N LYS A 8 -25.30 8.27 -9.97
CA LYS A 8 -25.07 6.95 -9.36
C LYS A 8 -25.75 6.93 -8.01
N ARG A 9 -26.69 6.00 -7.82
CA ARG A 9 -27.32 5.73 -6.54
C ARG A 9 -26.61 4.58 -5.85
N ILE A 10 -26.12 4.81 -4.64
CA ILE A 10 -25.48 3.78 -3.80
C ILE A 10 -26.37 3.56 -2.59
N ILE A 11 -26.79 2.32 -2.33
CA ILE A 11 -27.59 1.97 -1.15
C ILE A 11 -26.64 1.77 0.02
N LEU A 12 -26.93 2.43 1.13
CA LEU A 12 -26.21 2.27 2.38
C LEU A 12 -26.90 1.21 3.23
N HIS A 13 -26.10 0.42 3.94
CA HIS A 13 -26.58 -0.55 4.92
C HIS A 13 -25.84 -0.33 6.24
N TYR A 14 -26.51 -0.60 7.35
CA TYR A 14 -25.91 -0.71 8.67
C TYR A 14 -25.09 -2.02 8.79
N PRO A 15 -24.24 -2.17 9.82
CA PRO A 15 -23.46 -3.40 10.01
C PRO A 15 -24.27 -4.69 10.19
N ASP A 16 -25.55 -4.55 10.56
CA ASP A 16 -26.52 -5.65 10.67
C ASP A 16 -27.28 -5.91 9.35
N ASP A 17 -26.81 -5.31 8.25
CA ASP A 17 -27.36 -5.40 6.89
C ASP A 17 -28.75 -4.76 6.72
N THR A 18 -29.22 -4.00 7.71
CA THR A 18 -30.46 -3.22 7.55
C THR A 18 -30.22 -1.98 6.66
N PRO A 19 -31.20 -1.55 5.84
CA PRO A 19 -31.03 -0.38 4.98
C PRO A 19 -30.77 0.88 5.81
N ALA A 20 -29.72 1.64 5.49
CA ALA A 20 -29.37 2.91 6.15
C ALA A 20 -29.71 4.14 5.29
N GLY A 21 -30.33 3.94 4.12
CA GLY A 21 -30.65 4.98 3.15
C GLY A 21 -29.83 4.89 1.87
N TYR A 22 -29.56 6.02 1.23
CA TYR A 22 -28.85 6.03 -0.05
C TYR A 22 -28.09 7.32 -0.32
N ILE A 23 -27.16 7.22 -1.26
CA ILE A 23 -26.31 8.32 -1.73
C ILE A 23 -26.66 8.60 -3.18
N GLU A 24 -26.82 9.88 -3.52
CA GLU A 24 -26.80 10.34 -4.90
C GLU A 24 -25.49 11.06 -5.19
N PHE A 25 -24.69 10.50 -6.10
CA PHE A 25 -23.45 11.11 -6.56
C PHE A 25 -23.62 11.68 -7.97
N ASP A 26 -23.35 12.98 -8.12
CA ASP A 26 -23.47 13.73 -9.38
C ASP A 26 -22.14 13.91 -10.15
N GLY A 27 -21.05 13.30 -9.64
CA GLY A 27 -19.69 13.44 -10.17
C GLY A 27 -18.81 14.44 -9.41
N ARG A 28 -19.39 15.32 -8.59
CA ARG A 28 -18.66 16.30 -7.76
C ARG A 28 -19.07 16.27 -6.30
N VAL A 29 -20.34 16.04 -6.02
CA VAL A 29 -20.94 16.08 -4.68
C VAL A 29 -21.72 14.80 -4.46
N SER A 30 -21.59 14.25 -3.25
CA SER A 30 -22.44 13.17 -2.76
C SER A 30 -23.48 13.75 -1.81
N LYS A 31 -24.77 13.51 -2.11
CA LYS A 31 -25.89 13.83 -1.21
C LYS A 31 -26.36 12.56 -0.53
N ILE A 32 -26.47 12.59 0.79
CA ILE A 32 -26.83 11.43 1.61
C ILE A 32 -28.25 11.62 2.13
N TYR A 33 -29.06 10.57 1.99
CA TYR A 33 -30.45 10.51 2.41
C TYR A 33 -30.66 9.34 3.36
N ASN A 34 -31.57 9.50 4.33
CA ASN A 34 -31.97 8.40 5.22
C ASN A 34 -32.94 7.43 4.52
N GLU A 35 -33.37 6.39 5.25
CA GLU A 35 -34.36 5.40 4.78
C GLU A 35 -35.67 6.03 4.32
N LYS A 36 -36.10 7.12 4.95
CA LYS A 36 -37.35 7.85 4.63
C LYS A 36 -37.18 8.81 3.44
N GLY A 37 -35.97 8.95 2.89
CA GLY A 37 -35.66 9.88 1.81
C GLY A 37 -35.43 11.32 2.28
N GLU A 38 -35.27 11.55 3.57
CA GLU A 38 -34.92 12.86 4.11
C GLU A 38 -33.42 13.11 3.94
N PHE A 39 -33.08 14.32 3.50
CA PHE A 39 -31.68 14.75 3.36
C PHE A 39 -31.00 14.81 4.73
N ILE A 40 -29.82 14.19 4.84
CA ILE A 40 -29.01 14.23 6.07
C ILE A 40 -27.89 15.26 5.92
N PHE A 41 -27.01 15.07 4.93
CA PHE A 41 -25.87 15.94 4.66
C PHE A 41 -25.35 15.79 3.22
N GLN A 42 -24.45 16.69 2.82
CA GLN A 42 -23.73 16.62 1.55
C GLN A 42 -22.22 16.72 1.77
N VAL A 43 -21.44 16.09 0.89
CA VAL A 43 -19.97 16.11 0.92
C VAL A 43 -19.42 16.34 -0.48
N GLU A 44 -18.35 17.11 -0.58
CA GLU A 44 -17.57 17.20 -1.82
C GLU A 44 -16.80 15.89 -2.06
N GLY A 45 -16.93 15.36 -3.28
CA GLY A 45 -16.36 14.08 -3.70
C GLY A 45 -17.29 12.89 -3.47
N SER A 46 -16.73 11.69 -3.63
CA SER A 46 -17.45 10.42 -3.44
C SER A 46 -17.59 10.07 -1.97
N PHE A 47 -18.78 9.65 -1.55
CA PHE A 47 -19.03 9.05 -0.23
C PHE A 47 -19.52 7.60 -0.40
N PRO A 48 -19.05 6.64 0.42
CA PRO A 48 -17.88 6.75 1.29
C PRO A 48 -16.60 7.09 0.48
N PRO A 49 -15.60 7.75 1.09
CA PRO A 49 -14.37 8.11 0.39
C PRO A 49 -13.69 6.85 -0.14
N ILE A 50 -13.38 6.84 -1.43
CA ILE A 50 -12.65 5.72 -2.04
C ILE A 50 -11.27 5.65 -1.38
N PRO A 51 -10.86 4.49 -0.83
CA PRO A 51 -9.53 4.34 -0.26
C PRO A 51 -8.49 4.70 -1.32
N ARG A 52 -7.60 5.66 -1.02
CA ARG A 52 -6.52 6.02 -1.95
C ARG A 52 -5.61 4.81 -2.15
N LYS A 53 -5.31 4.46 -3.39
CA LYS A 53 -4.26 3.47 -3.68
C LYS A 53 -2.93 4.01 -3.17
N VAL A 54 -2.24 3.23 -2.34
CA VAL A 54 -0.89 3.55 -1.87
C VAL A 54 0.07 3.30 -3.02
N ASN A 55 0.90 4.30 -3.36
CA ASN A 55 1.95 4.13 -4.36
C ASN A 55 3.16 3.44 -3.72
N TYR A 56 3.56 2.31 -4.31
CA TYR A 56 4.72 1.52 -3.89
C TYR A 56 5.83 1.46 -4.94
N ASP A 57 5.73 2.23 -6.02
CA ASP A 57 6.66 2.19 -7.17
C ASP A 57 8.10 2.55 -6.75
N TRP A 58 8.23 3.33 -5.67
CA TRP A 58 9.53 3.63 -5.07
C TRP A 58 10.25 2.38 -4.55
N ILE A 59 9.52 1.34 -4.09
CA ILE A 59 10.12 0.09 -3.61
C ILE A 59 10.74 -0.67 -4.77
N ASP A 60 10.06 -0.71 -5.93
CA ASP A 60 10.59 -1.32 -7.14
C ASP A 60 11.87 -0.62 -7.61
N LYS A 61 11.89 0.72 -7.60
CA LYS A 61 13.10 1.50 -7.91
C LYS A 61 14.27 1.19 -6.98
N ILE A 62 14.02 1.04 -5.68
CA ILE A 62 15.06 0.66 -4.72
C ILE A 62 15.54 -0.78 -4.97
N LEU A 63 14.62 -1.72 -5.24
CA LEU A 63 14.99 -3.11 -5.56
C LEU A 63 15.87 -3.19 -6.82
N GLU A 64 15.60 -2.34 -7.81
CA GLU A 64 16.39 -2.24 -9.04
C GLU A 64 17.75 -1.56 -8.81
N LYS A 65 17.80 -0.39 -8.18
CA LYS A 65 19.07 0.33 -7.98
C LYS A 65 19.94 -0.27 -6.86
N GLY A 66 19.34 -1.03 -5.95
CA GLY A 66 19.99 -1.51 -4.73
C GLY A 66 20.12 -0.43 -3.66
N LEU A 67 20.60 -0.84 -2.48
CA LEU A 67 20.86 0.03 -1.34
C LEU A 67 22.26 -0.29 -0.79
N PRO A 68 23.11 0.70 -0.45
CA PRO A 68 24.47 0.44 0.02
C PRO A 68 24.47 -0.13 1.46
N ASP A 69 23.92 0.63 2.40
CA ASP A 69 23.71 0.24 3.79
C ASP A 69 22.20 0.13 4.09
N ALA A 70 21.81 -0.47 5.21
CA ALA A 70 20.42 -0.76 5.61
C ALA A 70 19.69 -1.85 4.80
N ARG A 71 20.38 -2.58 3.90
CA ARG A 71 19.79 -3.68 3.09
C ARG A 71 18.97 -4.68 3.88
N LYS A 72 19.48 -5.18 5.01
CA LYS A 72 18.75 -6.15 5.86
C LYS A 72 17.48 -5.54 6.45
N ARG A 73 17.55 -4.28 6.89
CA ARG A 73 16.41 -3.55 7.47
C ARG A 73 15.35 -3.28 6.39
N PHE A 74 15.79 -2.89 5.20
CA PHE A 74 14.93 -2.74 4.03
C PHE A 74 14.24 -4.06 3.65
N ILE A 75 14.97 -5.18 3.60
CA ILE A 75 14.41 -6.51 3.37
C ILE A 75 13.34 -6.85 4.41
N LEU A 76 13.63 -6.65 5.70
CA LEU A 76 12.77 -7.06 6.81
C LEU A 76 11.48 -6.23 6.93
N TYR A 77 11.58 -4.91 6.74
CA TYR A 77 10.49 -3.99 7.01
C TYR A 77 9.73 -3.53 5.76
N VAL A 78 10.30 -3.70 4.57
CA VAL A 78 9.75 -3.15 3.33
C VAL A 78 9.68 -4.23 2.24
N ALA A 79 10.81 -4.63 1.66
CA ALA A 79 10.82 -5.38 0.41
C ALA A 79 10.13 -6.74 0.51
N SER A 80 10.42 -7.54 1.55
CA SER A 80 9.79 -8.85 1.71
C SER A 80 8.26 -8.74 1.83
N ARG A 81 7.78 -7.78 2.60
CA ARG A 81 6.36 -7.51 2.83
C ARG A 81 5.66 -7.04 1.58
N TYR A 82 6.31 -6.18 0.81
CA TYR A 82 5.81 -5.68 -0.46
C TYR A 82 5.70 -6.81 -1.50
N LEU A 83 6.79 -7.55 -1.74
CA LEU A 83 6.81 -8.58 -2.77
C LEU A 83 5.81 -9.71 -2.47
N VAL A 84 5.67 -10.12 -1.21
CA VAL A 84 4.75 -11.19 -0.80
C VAL A 84 3.31 -10.69 -0.71
N ASN A 85 3.04 -9.66 0.11
CA ASN A 85 1.68 -9.33 0.53
C ASN A 85 1.05 -8.15 -0.24
N VAL A 86 1.79 -7.55 -1.19
CA VAL A 86 1.28 -6.51 -2.09
C VAL A 86 1.37 -6.97 -3.54
N LYS A 87 2.54 -7.44 -4.00
CA LYS A 87 2.69 -8.02 -5.36
C LYS A 87 2.16 -9.46 -5.48
N GLY A 88 2.07 -10.21 -4.37
CA GLY A 88 1.54 -11.57 -4.41
C GLY A 88 2.48 -12.60 -5.04
N LEU A 89 3.79 -12.36 -5.01
CA LEU A 89 4.77 -13.28 -5.59
C LEU A 89 4.96 -14.56 -4.74
N SER A 90 5.46 -15.61 -5.38
CA SER A 90 5.81 -16.87 -4.70
C SER A 90 6.96 -16.68 -3.72
N GLU A 91 7.05 -17.52 -2.68
CA GLU A 91 8.14 -17.42 -1.69
C GLU A 91 9.51 -17.63 -2.35
N GLU A 92 9.58 -18.57 -3.29
CA GLU A 92 10.79 -18.91 -4.05
C GLU A 92 11.29 -17.72 -4.89
N ASP A 93 10.39 -17.06 -5.62
CA ASP A 93 10.76 -15.92 -6.46
C ASP A 93 11.18 -14.73 -5.60
N VAL A 94 10.47 -14.48 -4.50
CA VAL A 94 10.82 -13.43 -3.53
C VAL A 94 12.22 -13.67 -2.98
N VAL A 95 12.55 -14.90 -2.58
CA VAL A 95 13.88 -15.23 -2.06
C VAL A 95 14.96 -14.92 -3.09
N LYS A 96 14.78 -15.32 -4.37
CA LYS A 96 15.73 -15.02 -5.44
C LYS A 96 15.94 -13.51 -5.62
N ILE A 97 14.84 -12.74 -5.69
CA ILE A 97 14.88 -11.28 -5.85
C ILE A 97 15.64 -10.63 -4.68
N LEU A 98 15.38 -11.06 -3.44
CA LEU A 98 16.00 -10.46 -2.26
C LEU A 98 17.48 -10.83 -2.09
N VAL A 99 17.88 -12.05 -2.51
CA VAL A 99 19.29 -12.45 -2.57
C VAL A 99 20.03 -11.61 -3.60
N ASP A 100 19.47 -11.45 -4.80
CA ASP A 100 20.05 -10.62 -5.86
C ASP A 100 20.17 -9.16 -5.44
N PHE A 101 19.08 -8.57 -4.93
CA PHE A 101 19.07 -7.21 -4.38
C PHE A 101 20.19 -6.98 -3.35
N TYR A 102 20.38 -7.93 -2.44
CA TYR A 102 21.40 -7.80 -1.39
C TYR A 102 22.82 -7.78 -1.96
N GLY A 103 23.07 -8.54 -3.04
CA GLY A 103 24.38 -8.68 -3.67
C GLY A 103 24.84 -7.47 -4.51
N ARG A 104 23.93 -6.60 -4.96
CA ARG A 104 24.22 -5.53 -5.93
C ARG A 104 25.26 -4.49 -5.48
N HIS A 105 25.34 -4.18 -4.19
CA HIS A 105 26.28 -3.18 -3.65
C HIS A 105 27.54 -3.80 -3.00
N GLY A 106 27.80 -5.09 -3.25
CA GLY A 106 28.95 -5.80 -2.69
C GLY A 106 28.90 -5.92 -1.15
N GLY A 107 29.95 -6.51 -0.56
CA GLY A 107 30.06 -6.73 0.89
C GLY A 107 29.76 -8.17 1.33
N SER A 108 29.33 -8.34 2.59
CA SER A 108 29.09 -9.66 3.18
C SER A 108 27.99 -10.44 2.45
N LYS A 109 27.99 -11.77 2.53
CA LYS A 109 26.87 -12.58 2.02
C LYS A 109 25.68 -12.52 2.98
N VAL A 110 24.46 -12.54 2.44
CA VAL A 110 23.24 -12.80 3.21
C VAL A 110 22.95 -14.29 3.19
N TYR A 111 22.55 -14.84 4.33
CA TYR A 111 22.11 -16.23 4.41
C TYR A 111 20.73 -16.37 3.78
N GLU A 112 20.61 -17.25 2.77
CA GLU A 112 19.33 -17.55 2.13
C GLU A 112 18.30 -18.08 3.14
N SER A 113 18.75 -18.87 4.12
CA SER A 113 17.91 -19.36 5.22
C SER A 113 17.28 -18.24 6.04
N TRP A 114 18.01 -17.14 6.26
CA TRP A 114 17.48 -15.95 6.94
C TRP A 114 16.40 -15.28 6.08
N ILE A 115 16.63 -15.11 4.78
CA ILE A 115 15.63 -14.53 3.86
C ILE A 115 14.37 -15.40 3.83
N ARG A 116 14.51 -16.72 3.71
CA ARG A 116 13.37 -17.67 3.75
C ARG A 116 12.57 -17.54 5.05
N SER A 117 13.25 -17.43 6.19
CA SER A 117 12.60 -17.22 7.48
C SER A 117 11.81 -15.91 7.53
N VAL A 118 12.40 -14.82 7.04
CA VAL A 118 11.72 -13.51 6.93
C VAL A 118 10.50 -13.61 6.03
N VAL A 119 10.64 -14.17 4.82
CA VAL A 119 9.55 -14.31 3.83
C VAL A 119 8.38 -15.11 4.42
N ARG A 120 8.65 -16.26 5.05
CA ARG A 120 7.61 -17.05 5.73
C ARG A 120 6.94 -16.28 6.86
N GLY A 121 7.72 -15.58 7.67
CA GLY A 121 7.23 -14.79 8.79
C GLY A 121 6.34 -13.61 8.37
N VAL A 122 6.67 -12.93 7.27
CA VAL A 122 5.82 -11.83 6.77
C VAL A 122 4.56 -12.33 6.09
N LYS A 123 4.61 -13.49 5.43
CA LYS A 123 3.45 -14.13 4.79
C LYS A 123 2.43 -14.57 5.83
N SER A 124 2.86 -15.33 6.84
CA SER A 124 1.97 -15.87 7.87
C SER A 124 1.26 -14.79 8.67
N LYS A 125 1.93 -13.65 8.90
CA LYS A 125 1.39 -12.50 9.64
C LYS A 125 0.73 -11.43 8.73
N ASN A 126 0.68 -11.64 7.42
CA ASN A 126 0.19 -10.69 6.41
C ASN A 126 0.70 -9.25 6.63
N LEU A 127 1.99 -9.11 6.96
CA LEU A 127 2.57 -7.82 7.30
C LEU A 127 2.66 -6.91 6.07
N LYS A 128 2.31 -5.64 6.24
CA LYS A 128 2.45 -4.61 5.18
C LYS A 128 3.78 -3.87 5.26
N PRO A 129 4.34 -3.44 4.11
CA PRO A 129 5.58 -2.67 4.07
C PRO A 129 5.44 -1.36 4.84
N TRP A 130 6.53 -0.91 5.46
CA TRP A 130 6.56 0.42 6.07
C TRP A 130 6.41 1.50 5.00
N SER A 131 5.65 2.55 5.33
CA SER A 131 5.59 3.78 4.52
C SER A 131 6.86 4.60 4.72
N LEU A 132 7.18 5.48 3.77
CA LEU A 132 8.31 6.42 3.88
C LEU A 132 8.26 7.21 5.20
N LYS A 133 7.09 7.74 5.58
CA LYS A 133 6.88 8.44 6.86
C LYS A 133 7.19 7.56 8.08
N LYS A 134 6.90 6.26 8.03
CA LYS A 134 7.22 5.34 9.12
C LYS A 134 8.71 5.02 9.17
N ILE A 135 9.37 4.91 8.01
CA ILE A 135 10.83 4.74 7.95
C ILE A 135 11.51 5.99 8.52
N GLU A 136 11.11 7.19 8.09
CA GLU A 136 11.64 8.47 8.58
C GLU A 136 11.61 8.57 10.12
N SER A 137 10.53 8.13 10.76
CA SER A 137 10.40 8.23 12.21
C SER A 137 11.12 7.14 13.01
N ASN A 138 11.42 5.99 12.41
CA ASN A 138 12.01 4.83 13.12
C ASN A 138 13.46 4.54 12.72
N ASP A 139 13.88 4.93 11.52
CA ASP A 139 15.18 4.63 10.93
C ASP A 139 15.56 5.73 9.93
N LYS A 140 15.97 6.88 10.49
CA LYS A 140 16.33 8.07 9.71
C LYS A 140 17.46 7.80 8.72
N GLU A 141 18.43 6.96 9.09
CA GLU A 141 19.53 6.55 8.23
C GLU A 141 19.02 5.81 6.98
N MET A 142 18.19 4.78 7.15
CA MET A 142 17.60 4.06 6.03
C MET A 142 16.74 4.98 5.15
N TYR A 143 16.00 5.90 5.76
CA TYR A 143 15.21 6.89 5.03
C TYR A 143 16.08 7.79 4.14
N GLU A 144 17.16 8.36 4.68
CA GLU A 144 18.07 9.22 3.91
C GLU A 144 18.75 8.46 2.77
N LEU A 145 19.14 7.20 2.99
CA LEU A 145 19.71 6.35 1.94
C LEU A 145 18.71 6.07 0.81
N ILE A 146 17.45 5.78 1.16
CA ILE A 146 16.38 5.61 0.17
C ILE A 146 16.19 6.89 -0.64
N LEU A 147 16.11 8.05 0.00
CA LEU A 147 15.95 9.32 -0.71
C LEU A 147 17.13 9.61 -1.65
N LYS A 148 18.37 9.34 -1.23
CA LYS A 148 19.55 9.48 -2.09
C LYS A 148 19.44 8.62 -3.36
N VAL A 149 18.97 7.38 -3.24
CA VAL A 149 18.80 6.48 -4.38
C VAL A 149 17.61 6.86 -5.26
N LEU A 150 16.55 7.43 -4.68
CA LEU A 150 15.39 7.90 -5.45
C LEU A 150 15.68 9.19 -6.24
N ASN A 151 16.60 10.03 -5.75
CA ASN A 151 16.98 11.30 -6.37
C ASN A 151 18.21 11.19 -7.30
N SER A 152 18.86 10.01 -7.36
CA SER A 152 19.94 9.73 -8.31
C SER A 152 19.43 9.36 -9.70
#